data_AF-A0A5C6D513-F1
#
_entry.id   AF-A0A5C6D513-F1
#
_cell.length_a   1.000
_cell.length_b   1.000
_cell.length_c   1.000
_cell.angle_alpha   90.00
_cell.angle_beta   90.00
_cell.angle_gamma   90.00
#
_symmetry.space_group_name_H-M   'P 1'
#
loop_
_entity.id
_entity.type
_entity.pdbx_description
1 polymer ?
#
loop_
_entity_poly.entity_id
_entity_poly.type
_entity_poly.pdbx_seq_one_letter_code
_entity_poly.pdbx_strand_id
1 'polypeptide(L)'
;MIETFREYSRLSGGFFPTSVDQWTLTQLIYREFTSDRMQKPGGKQELAETQAKLQPGLMFRVQLPPEADAHYAGNGVALGAADTPIFWYRPKDAKAYRVVYADLSVREADTPPSVPDALPVPAPPSPKE
;
A
#
# COMPACT_ATOMS: atom_id res chain seq x y z
N MET A 1 0.51 3.59 -5.62
CA MET A 1 -0.26 2.73 -4.71
C MET A 1 -0.52 1.34 -5.30
N ILE A 2 -1.20 1.23 -6.46
CA ILE A 2 -1.54 -0.07 -7.07
C ILE A 2 -0.31 -0.97 -7.33
N GLU A 3 0.70 -0.41 -7.98
CA GLU A 3 1.95 -1.12 -8.28
C GLU A 3 2.63 -1.66 -7.00
N THR A 4 2.65 -0.85 -5.95
CA THR A 4 3.24 -1.20 -4.65
C THR A 4 2.50 -2.38 -4.02
N PHE A 5 1.17 -2.39 -4.07
CA PHE A 5 0.41 -3.51 -3.55
C PHE A 5 0.58 -4.77 -4.38
N ARG A 6 0.66 -4.65 -5.71
CA ARG A 6 0.95 -5.77 -6.61
C ARG A 6 2.30 -6.39 -6.27
N GLU A 7 3.33 -5.57 -6.16
CA GLU A 7 4.69 -6.02 -5.88
C GLU A 7 4.81 -6.62 -4.48
N TYR A 8 4.20 -5.98 -3.47
CA TYR A 8 4.17 -6.52 -2.10
C TYR A 8 3.49 -7.90 -2.09
N SER A 9 2.31 -8.01 -2.70
CA SER A 9 1.55 -9.27 -2.74
C SER A 9 2.33 -10.37 -3.48
N ARG A 10 3.04 -10.04 -4.56
CA ARG A 10 3.91 -10.99 -5.27
C ARG A 10 4.99 -11.59 -4.37
N LEU A 11 5.54 -10.77 -3.47
CA LEU A 11 6.64 -11.13 -2.57
C LEU A 11 6.16 -11.75 -1.25
N SER A 12 4.95 -11.44 -0.81
CA SER A 12 4.39 -11.92 0.46
C SER A 12 3.65 -13.25 0.35
N GLY A 13 3.61 -13.87 -0.83
CA GLY A 13 2.82 -15.08 -1.09
C GLY A 13 1.35 -14.80 -1.40
N GLY A 14 1.03 -13.61 -1.90
CA GLY A 14 -0.30 -13.23 -2.37
C GLY A 14 -1.11 -12.36 -1.41
N PHE A 15 -0.53 -11.91 -0.30
CA PHE A 15 -1.24 -11.14 0.73
C PHE A 15 -0.84 -9.66 0.73
N PHE A 16 -1.79 -8.79 1.01
CA PHE A 16 -1.52 -7.37 1.19
C PHE A 16 -0.76 -7.09 2.50
N PRO A 17 -0.04 -5.95 2.59
CA PRO A 17 0.69 -5.61 3.80
C PRO A 17 -0.23 -5.47 5.02
N THR A 18 0.31 -5.64 6.22
CA THR A 18 -0.43 -5.31 7.44
C THR A 18 -0.66 -3.81 7.57
N SER A 19 0.27 -3.00 7.04
CA SER A 19 0.19 -1.54 7.01
C SER A 19 1.07 -0.96 5.90
N VAL A 20 0.67 0.21 5.37
CA VAL A 20 1.40 0.90 4.29
C VAL A 20 2.40 1.89 4.88
N ASP A 21 3.46 1.36 5.47
CA ASP A 21 4.51 2.14 6.11
C ASP A 21 5.90 1.61 5.78
N GLN A 22 6.92 2.44 6.05
CA GLN A 22 8.30 2.11 5.71
C GLN A 22 8.78 0.85 6.42
N TRP A 23 8.38 0.62 7.68
CA TRP A 23 8.78 -0.56 8.44
C TRP A 23 8.26 -1.84 7.81
N THR A 24 6.97 -1.89 7.44
CA THR A 24 6.37 -3.07 6.79
C THR A 24 7.03 -3.41 5.45
N LEU A 25 7.37 -2.40 4.65
CA LEU A 25 8.10 -2.58 3.39
C LEU A 25 9.54 -3.04 3.62
N THR A 26 10.23 -2.45 4.60
CA THR A 26 11.60 -2.83 4.96
C THR A 26 11.66 -4.28 5.46
N GLN A 27 10.73 -4.70 6.31
CA GLN A 27 10.64 -6.08 6.80
C GLN A 27 10.43 -7.09 5.66
N LEU A 28 9.58 -6.78 4.68
CA LEU A 28 9.42 -7.61 3.48
C LEU A 28 10.75 -7.76 2.73
N ILE A 29 11.44 -6.65 2.47
CA ILE A 29 12.73 -6.66 1.77
C ILE A 29 13.75 -7.52 2.52
N TYR A 30 13.89 -7.34 3.83
CA TYR A 30 14.83 -8.14 4.64
C TYR A 30 14.50 -9.64 4.61
N ARG A 31 13.22 -9.99 4.59
CA ARG A 31 12.77 -11.39 4.53
C ARG A 31 13.02 -12.02 3.16
N GLU A 32 12.65 -11.31 2.09
CA GLU A 32 12.66 -11.86 0.73
C GLU A 32 14.03 -11.78 0.04
N PHE A 33 14.84 -10.77 0.39
CA PHE A 33 16.17 -10.53 -0.18
C PHE A 33 17.26 -10.94 0.81
N THR A 34 17.35 -12.25 1.04
CA THR A 34 18.45 -12.83 1.83
C THR A 34 19.81 -12.61 1.15
N SER A 35 20.88 -12.73 1.92
CA SER A 35 22.26 -12.60 1.40
C SER A 35 22.58 -13.57 0.26
N ASP A 36 21.98 -14.76 0.24
CA ASP A 36 22.11 -15.72 -0.87
C ASP A 36 21.46 -15.19 -2.15
N ARG A 37 20.21 -14.71 -2.06
CA ARG A 37 19.48 -14.16 -3.20
C ARG A 37 20.17 -12.93 -3.77
N MET A 38 20.68 -12.05 -2.91
CA MET A 38 21.40 -10.84 -3.32
C MET A 38 22.75 -11.13 -4.01
N GLN A 39 23.39 -12.27 -3.71
CA GLN A 39 24.65 -12.69 -4.34
C GLN A 39 24.45 -13.35 -5.70
N LYS A 40 23.23 -13.79 -6.04
CA LYS A 40 22.93 -14.32 -7.38
C LYS A 40 23.09 -13.24 -8.44
N PRO A 41 23.49 -13.60 -9.67
CA PRO A 41 23.52 -12.66 -10.79
C PRO A 41 22.17 -11.95 -10.93
N GLY A 42 22.17 -10.62 -10.92
CA GLY A 42 20.95 -9.81 -10.98
C GLY A 42 20.23 -9.61 -9.64
N GLY A 43 20.64 -10.24 -8.53
CA GLY A 43 19.95 -10.12 -7.24
C GLY A 43 19.90 -8.69 -6.68
N LYS A 44 20.99 -7.91 -6.84
CA LYS A 44 21.00 -6.47 -6.48
C LYS A 44 20.11 -5.62 -7.39
N GLN A 45 20.00 -6.00 -8.67
CA GLN A 45 19.12 -5.30 -9.61
C GLN A 45 17.65 -5.60 -9.29
N GLU A 46 17.31 -6.86 -9.02
CA GLU A 46 15.97 -7.27 -8.58
C GLU A 46 15.56 -6.52 -7.30
N LEU A 47 16.48 -6.37 -6.34
CA LEU A 47 16.26 -5.57 -5.14
C LEU A 47 15.95 -4.11 -5.48
N ALA A 48 16.76 -3.48 -6.34
CA ALA A 48 16.56 -2.08 -6.73
C ALA A 48 15.23 -1.88 -7.47
N GLU A 49 14.88 -2.78 -8.38
CA GLU A 49 13.60 -2.76 -9.10
C GLU A 49 12.41 -2.95 -8.16
N THR A 50 12.54 -3.86 -7.19
CA THR A 50 11.52 -4.08 -6.17
C THR A 50 11.33 -2.84 -5.31
N GLN A 51 12.42 -2.25 -4.83
CA GLN A 51 12.35 -1.00 -4.07
C GLN A 51 11.70 0.12 -4.90
N ALA A 52 12.05 0.27 -6.18
CA ALA A 52 11.46 1.25 -7.08
C ALA A 52 9.95 1.07 -7.30
N LYS A 53 9.44 -0.16 -7.23
CA LYS A 53 7.99 -0.45 -7.30
C LYS A 53 7.26 -0.25 -5.98
N LEU A 54 7.94 -0.45 -4.85
CA LEU A 54 7.35 -0.27 -3.52
C LEU A 54 7.32 1.20 -3.07
N GLN A 55 8.33 1.99 -3.47
CA GLN A 55 8.49 3.38 -3.06
C GLN A 55 7.29 4.30 -3.43
N PRO A 56 6.68 4.21 -4.63
CA PRO A 56 5.58 5.10 -5.01
C PRO A 56 4.33 4.97 -4.13
N GLY A 57 4.02 3.79 -3.59
CA GLY A 57 2.91 3.60 -2.66
C GLY A 57 3.18 4.23 -1.30
N LEU A 58 4.42 4.14 -0.82
CA LEU A 58 4.85 4.83 0.39
C LEU A 58 4.79 6.36 0.21
N MET A 59 5.32 6.86 -0.91
CA MET A 59 5.27 8.29 -1.23
C MET A 59 3.85 8.79 -1.40
N PHE A 60 2.97 8.00 -2.02
CA PHE A 60 1.56 8.35 -2.14
C PHE A 60 0.92 8.59 -0.77
N ARG A 61 1.18 7.72 0.21
CA ARG A 61 0.71 7.94 1.59
C ARG A 61 1.27 9.24 2.19
N VAL A 62 2.56 9.49 2.04
CA VAL A 62 3.22 10.68 2.61
C VAL A 62 2.73 11.97 1.94
N GLN A 63 2.34 11.90 0.67
CA GLN A 63 1.82 13.04 -0.09
C GLN A 63 0.31 13.25 0.10
N LEU A 64 -0.39 12.33 0.76
CA LEU A 64 -1.80 12.55 1.05
C LEU A 64 -1.93 13.72 2.03
N PRO A 65 -2.80 14.70 1.71
CA PRO A 65 -3.04 15.81 2.63
C PRO A 65 -3.66 15.29 3.93
N PRO A 66 -3.44 15.97 5.06
CA PRO A 66 -4.03 15.57 6.34
C PRO A 66 -5.56 15.51 6.30
N GLU A 67 -6.19 16.29 5.42
CA GLU A 67 -7.64 16.29 5.19
C GLU A 67 -8.11 15.17 4.26
N ALA A 68 -7.19 14.44 3.61
CA ALA A 68 -7.56 13.26 2.85
C ALA A 68 -7.89 12.14 3.83
N ASP A 69 -9.18 11.96 4.08
CA ASP A 69 -9.77 10.91 4.93
C ASP A 69 -9.39 9.51 4.40
N ALA A 70 -8.17 9.09 4.70
CA ALA A 70 -7.51 7.92 4.15
C ALA A 70 -7.51 6.78 5.17
N HIS A 71 -7.88 5.60 4.70
CA HIS A 71 -8.04 4.41 5.53
C HIS A 71 -7.46 3.20 4.81
N TYR A 72 -6.96 2.26 5.60
CA TYR A 72 -6.37 1.02 5.12
C TYR A 72 -6.99 -0.18 5.83
N ALA A 73 -7.40 -1.17 5.06
CA ALA A 73 -7.98 -2.42 5.54
C ALA A 73 -7.44 -3.65 4.78
N GLY A 74 -6.23 -3.56 4.23
CA GLY A 74 -5.60 -4.68 3.50
C GLY A 74 -4.96 -5.75 4.39
N ASN A 75 -4.92 -5.55 5.71
CA ASN A 75 -4.31 -6.51 6.63
C ASN A 75 -4.97 -7.89 6.51
N GLY A 76 -4.19 -8.92 6.15
CA GLY A 76 -4.69 -10.29 6.00
C GLY A 76 -5.55 -10.54 4.75
N VAL A 77 -5.71 -9.54 3.88
CA VAL A 77 -6.46 -9.70 2.62
C VAL A 77 -5.57 -10.34 1.57
N ALA A 78 -6.13 -11.24 0.76
CA ALA A 78 -5.46 -11.86 -0.39
C ALA A 78 -5.71 -11.08 -1.69
N LEU A 79 -4.69 -11.03 -2.55
CA LEU A 79 -4.77 -10.50 -3.91
C LEU A 79 -5.79 -11.29 -4.73
N GLY A 80 -6.73 -10.57 -5.36
CA GLY A 80 -7.80 -11.15 -6.18
C GLY A 80 -9.17 -11.21 -5.51
N ALA A 81 -9.31 -10.83 -4.24
CA ALA A 81 -10.62 -10.67 -3.58
C ALA A 81 -11.33 -9.40 -4.09
N ALA A 82 -11.91 -9.46 -5.29
CA ALA A 82 -12.40 -8.29 -6.04
C ALA A 82 -13.47 -7.44 -5.34
N ASP A 83 -14.20 -8.00 -4.38
CA ASP A 83 -15.21 -7.30 -3.60
C ASP A 83 -14.69 -6.78 -2.25
N THR A 84 -13.40 -6.96 -1.95
CA THR A 84 -12.78 -6.52 -0.71
C THR A 84 -12.04 -5.19 -0.90
N PRO A 85 -12.54 -4.08 -0.33
CA PRO A 85 -11.82 -2.81 -0.32
C PRO A 85 -10.65 -2.86 0.67
N ILE A 86 -9.46 -2.49 0.21
CA ILE A 86 -8.21 -2.57 0.98
C ILE A 86 -7.66 -1.20 1.37
N PHE A 87 -8.01 -0.16 0.61
CA PHE A 87 -7.52 1.19 0.85
C PHE A 87 -8.49 2.17 0.22
N TRP A 88 -8.86 3.21 0.93
CA TRP A 88 -9.66 4.29 0.35
C TRP A 88 -9.22 5.63 0.90
N TYR A 89 -9.44 6.67 0.10
CA TYR A 89 -9.14 8.03 0.51
C TYR A 89 -10.08 8.99 -0.21
N ARG A 90 -10.43 10.08 0.45
CA ARG A 90 -11.16 11.20 -0.16
C ARG A 90 -10.26 12.42 -0.21
N PRO A 91 -9.77 12.84 -1.39
CA PRO A 91 -9.03 14.10 -1.52
C PRO A 91 -9.84 15.30 -0.98
N LYS A 92 -9.13 16.35 -0.55
CA LYS A 92 -9.76 17.63 -0.21
C LYS A 92 -10.56 18.13 -1.43
N ASP A 93 -11.79 18.57 -1.18
CA ASP A 93 -12.77 19.03 -2.18
C ASP A 93 -13.34 17.96 -3.14
N ALA A 94 -12.97 16.68 -2.99
CA ALA A 94 -13.57 15.60 -3.76
C ALA A 94 -14.92 15.17 -3.15
N LYS A 95 -15.94 15.02 -4.01
CA LYS A 95 -17.26 14.48 -3.59
C LYS A 95 -17.24 12.97 -3.37
N ALA A 96 -16.38 12.25 -4.09
CA ALA A 96 -16.28 10.79 -4.04
C ALA A 96 -14.97 10.33 -3.40
N TYR A 97 -15.06 9.22 -2.67
CA TYR A 97 -13.94 8.42 -2.21
C TYR A 97 -13.36 7.62 -3.38
N ARG A 98 -12.03 7.55 -3.44
CA ARG A 98 -11.33 6.60 -4.30
C ARG A 98 -11.05 5.35 -3.48
N VAL A 99 -11.68 4.26 -3.86
CA VAL A 99 -11.59 2.96 -3.19
C VAL A 99 -10.76 2.02 -4.05
N VAL A 100 -9.69 1.50 -3.48
CA VAL A 100 -8.85 0.46 -4.06
C VAL A 100 -9.31 -0.87 -3.49
N TYR A 101 -9.55 -1.83 -4.37
CA TYR A 101 -9.97 -3.19 -4.05
C TYR A 101 -8.81 -4.17 -4.11
N ALA A 102 -9.00 -5.35 -3.52
CA ALA A 102 -7.98 -6.39 -3.45
C ALA A 102 -7.67 -7.05 -4.80
N ASP A 103 -8.48 -6.83 -5.84
CA ASP A 103 -8.13 -7.16 -7.24
C ASP A 103 -7.31 -6.06 -7.92
N LEU A 104 -6.93 -5.02 -7.19
CA LEU A 104 -6.21 -3.83 -7.67
C LEU A 104 -7.04 -2.88 -8.55
N SER A 105 -8.36 -3.09 -8.65
CA SER A 105 -9.26 -2.13 -9.26
C SER A 105 -9.45 -0.91 -8.38
N VAL A 106 -9.60 0.25 -9.01
CA VAL A 106 -9.99 1.50 -8.36
C VAL A 106 -11.42 1.82 -8.74
N ARG A 107 -12.28 2.04 -7.76
CA ARG A 107 -13.65 2.48 -7.96
C ARG A 107 -13.90 3.76 -7.18
N GLU A 108 -14.84 4.56 -7.66
CA GLU A 108 -15.31 5.75 -6.96
C GLU A 108 -16.56 5.39 -6.15
N ALA A 109 -16.67 5.93 -4.94
CA ALA A 109 -17.82 5.71 -4.06
C ALA A 109 -18.19 7.01 -3.35
N ASP A 110 -19.47 7.34 -3.24
CA ASP A 110 -19.92 8.53 -2.52
C ASP A 110 -19.71 8.43 -1.00
N THR A 111 -19.66 7.21 -0.47
CA THR A 111 -19.47 6.93 0.96
C THR A 111 -18.26 6.03 1.20
N PRO A 112 -17.59 6.15 2.36
CA PRO A 112 -16.49 5.24 2.69
C PRO A 112 -17.01 3.80 2.82
N PRO A 113 -16.22 2.80 2.41
CA PRO A 113 -16.55 1.40 2.66
C PRO A 113 -16.71 1.09 4.15
N SER A 114 -17.74 0.34 4.52
CA SER A 114 -17.89 -0.19 5.88
C SER A 114 -17.01 -1.43 6.05
N VAL A 115 -15.75 -1.22 6.45
CA VAL A 115 -14.85 -2.30 6.88
C VAL A 115 -14.54 -2.13 8.36
N PRO A 116 -14.85 -3.12 9.23
CA PRO A 116 -14.70 -2.98 10.68
C PRO A 116 -13.24 -2.82 11.14
N ASP A 117 -12.29 -3.44 10.44
CA ASP A 117 -10.86 -3.41 10.76
C ASP A 117 -10.09 -2.32 10.00
N ALA A 118 -10.79 -1.33 9.45
CA ALA A 118 -10.17 -0.20 8.78
C ALA A 118 -9.35 0.64 9.77
N LEU A 119 -8.05 0.75 9.52
CA LEU A 119 -7.18 1.64 10.26
C LEU A 119 -7.09 2.98 9.54
N PRO A 120 -7.30 4.12 10.24
CA PRO A 120 -7.03 5.42 9.65
C PRO A 120 -5.54 5.48 9.32
N VAL A 121 -5.23 5.95 8.11
CA VAL A 121 -3.85 6.17 7.70
C VAL A 121 -3.46 7.54 8.25
N PRO A 122 -2.60 7.60 9.28
CA PRO A 122 -2.29 8.86 9.93
C PRO A 122 -1.68 9.80 8.89
N ALA A 123 -2.21 11.02 8.88
CA ALA A 123 -1.66 12.12 8.11
C ALA A 123 -0.16 12.27 8.41
N PRO A 124 0.67 12.63 7.42
CA PRO A 124 2.03 13.05 7.70
C PRO A 124 2.00 14.20 8.72
N PRO A 125 2.95 14.26 9.67
CA PRO A 125 3.02 15.38 10.60
C PRO A 125 3.13 16.68 9.79
N SER A 126 2.21 17.61 10.02
CA SER A 126 2.26 18.93 9.38
C SER A 126 3.66 19.52 9.58
N PRO A 127 4.29 20.10 8.53
CA PRO A 127 5.54 20.81 8.74
C PRO A 127 5.26 21.89 9.78
N LYS A 128 6.00 21.84 10.90
CA LYS A 128 6.01 22.93 11.87
C LYS A 128 6.56 24.14 11.13
N GLU A 129 5.74 25.18 10.95
CA GLU A 129 6.20 26.51 10.51
C GLU A 129 7.27 27.08 11.44
#